data_AF-A0AAE0QG63-F1
#
_entry.id   AF-A0AAE0QG63-F1
#
_cell.length_a   1.000
_cell.length_b   1.000
_cell.length_c   1.000
_cell.angle_alpha   90.00
_cell.angle_beta   90.00
_cell.angle_gamma   90.00
#
_symmetry.space_group_name_H-M   'P 1'
#
loop_
_entity.id
_entity.type
_entity.pdbx_description
1 polymer ?
#
loop_
_entity_poly.entity_id
_entity_poly.type
_entity_poly.pdbx_seq_one_letter_code
_entity_poly.pdbx_strand_id
1 'polypeptide(L)'
;MVCVSSSTTHVVSENNTGDEVDTWIKKQKDTEGKASAHSVNLLDISWLTESMASGTPVPIQDRHRLKTSPKPSEITPAVRMKSYACQRRTPLKHHNSFLTDALEILAQNAEFSENEGRSVAFRRSASVLKALPHVVRSMDNLKDLPCLGEHSLRVIKALTNVFGVGVRTADRWFREGLRSPLDLIPTGQKLNHAQQAVEYYNDLNTPVTKKEAMVISDIVDKAVKAVLPGAIITLSGGFRRGKEVGHDVDFLITHPEEGAEERLMPKIVNWLDDQGLLLYQKTTRNSYLESKDGPARPASNMDRFERCFSIFKLEQLDSDIHAKASSYNSGKTAGMEERHTGSIWRAVRVDLVVSPYSQFAFATLGWTGSKLFERELRRWAGQEKGMSLSSHALYDSKQQRYLRANSEEEIFAHLGLEYIPPSERNA
;
A
#
# COMPACT_ATOMS: atom_id res chain seq x y z
N MET A 1 -58.61 3.14 -1.59
CA MET A 1 -58.13 4.40 -2.20
C MET A 1 -58.27 5.47 -1.13
N VAL A 2 -57.17 5.89 -0.50
CA VAL A 2 -57.19 6.85 0.61
C VAL A 2 -56.85 8.22 0.05
N CYS A 3 -57.76 9.19 0.15
CA CYS A 3 -57.48 10.59 -0.19
C CYS A 3 -56.83 11.29 1.02
N VAL A 4 -55.70 11.94 0.81
CA VAL A 4 -55.03 12.74 1.85
C VAL A 4 -55.60 14.16 1.79
N SER A 5 -56.30 14.57 2.84
CA SER A 5 -56.88 15.91 2.97
C SER A 5 -55.85 16.88 3.58
N SER A 6 -56.09 18.19 3.42
CA SER A 6 -55.34 19.23 4.14
C SER A 6 -55.47 19.15 5.67
N SER A 7 -56.47 18.41 6.17
CA SER A 7 -56.69 18.16 7.61
C SER A 7 -56.01 16.89 8.13
N THR A 8 -55.26 16.16 7.30
CA THR A 8 -54.63 14.89 7.71
C THR A 8 -53.41 15.14 8.60
N THR A 9 -53.46 14.61 9.83
CA THR A 9 -52.37 14.72 10.83
C THR A 9 -51.50 13.46 10.93
N HIS A 10 -52.05 12.30 10.54
CA HIS A 10 -51.41 10.99 10.60
C HIS A 10 -51.69 10.20 9.32
N VAL A 11 -50.67 9.53 8.80
CA VAL A 11 -50.81 8.51 7.76
C VAL A 11 -50.28 7.21 8.33
N VAL A 12 -51.15 6.22 8.39
CA VAL A 12 -50.82 4.89 8.89
C VAL A 12 -50.66 3.95 7.70
N SER A 13 -49.56 3.21 7.66
CA SER A 13 -49.32 2.18 6.65
C SER A 13 -48.81 0.91 7.29
N GLU A 14 -49.22 -0.22 6.73
CA GLU A 14 -48.71 -1.54 7.09
C GLU A 14 -47.73 -2.01 6.01
N ASN A 15 -46.62 -2.64 6.40
CA ASN A 15 -45.62 -3.22 5.50
C ASN A 15 -44.99 -2.25 4.48
N ASN A 16 -44.93 -0.95 4.77
CA ASN A 16 -44.27 0.05 3.91
C ASN A 16 -43.21 0.81 4.71
N THR A 17 -42.16 1.25 4.05
CA THR A 17 -41.14 2.14 4.64
C THR A 17 -41.62 3.58 4.66
N GLY A 18 -41.02 4.42 5.52
CA GLY A 18 -41.35 5.84 5.57
C GLY A 18 -41.06 6.56 4.25
N ASP A 19 -40.04 6.11 3.51
CA ASP A 19 -39.64 6.69 2.21
C ASP A 19 -40.65 6.36 1.09
N GLU A 20 -41.21 5.15 1.07
CA GLU A 20 -42.26 4.73 0.13
C GLU A 20 -43.54 5.53 0.34
N VAL A 21 -43.95 5.71 1.59
CA VAL A 21 -45.14 6.47 1.96
C VAL A 21 -44.95 7.96 1.67
N ASP A 22 -43.78 8.54 1.97
CA ASP A 22 -43.47 9.95 1.65
C ASP A 22 -43.48 10.20 0.13
N THR A 23 -42.94 9.26 -0.66
CA THR A 23 -42.97 9.33 -2.12
C THR A 23 -44.39 9.25 -2.68
N TRP A 24 -45.23 8.38 -2.10
CA TRP A 24 -46.64 8.26 -2.49
C TRP A 24 -47.43 9.53 -2.17
N ILE A 25 -47.23 10.12 -0.98
CA ILE A 25 -47.88 11.39 -0.58
C ILE A 25 -47.49 12.52 -1.53
N LYS A 26 -46.21 12.62 -1.92
CA LYS A 26 -45.73 13.63 -2.86
C LYS A 26 -46.39 13.49 -4.23
N LYS A 27 -46.51 12.26 -4.76
CA LYS A 27 -47.23 12.01 -6.03
C LYS A 27 -48.71 12.40 -5.98
N GLN A 28 -49.37 12.19 -4.84
CA GLN A 28 -50.76 12.61 -4.65
C GLN A 28 -50.89 14.15 -4.66
N LYS A 29 -49.94 14.86 -4.02
CA LYS A 29 -49.93 16.34 -3.96
C LYS A 29 -49.72 17.01 -5.32
N ASP A 30 -48.94 16.40 -6.21
CA ASP A 30 -48.72 16.92 -7.58
C ASP A 30 -49.98 16.85 -8.46
N THR A 31 -50.97 16.03 -8.09
CA THR A 31 -52.20 15.81 -8.88
C THR A 31 -53.33 16.78 -8.50
N GLU A 32 -53.32 17.37 -7.30
CA GLU A 32 -54.43 18.18 -6.76
C GLU A 32 -54.11 19.66 -6.50
N GLY A 33 -52.91 20.14 -6.84
CA GLY A 33 -52.63 21.56 -7.02
C GLY A 33 -53.10 22.50 -5.89
N LYS A 34 -52.69 22.27 -4.63
CA LYS A 34 -52.80 23.26 -3.54
C LYS A 34 -51.77 23.00 -2.44
N ALA A 35 -50.99 24.02 -2.10
CA ALA A 35 -49.92 23.99 -1.12
C ALA A 35 -50.43 24.17 0.32
N SER A 36 -49.96 23.30 1.23
CA SER A 36 -49.57 23.64 2.60
C SER A 36 -48.57 22.58 3.11
N ALA A 37 -47.43 23.03 3.61
CA ALA A 37 -46.38 22.19 4.19
C ALA A 37 -46.75 21.77 5.62
N HIS A 38 -47.80 20.97 5.78
CA HIS A 38 -48.07 20.30 7.05
C HIS A 38 -47.24 19.02 7.14
N SER A 39 -46.46 18.89 8.21
CA SER A 39 -45.73 17.66 8.53
C SER A 39 -46.72 16.61 9.03
N VAL A 40 -46.99 15.60 8.21
CA VAL A 40 -47.83 14.47 8.59
C VAL A 40 -46.98 13.44 9.33
N ASN A 41 -47.49 12.85 10.41
CA ASN A 41 -46.80 11.75 11.07
C ASN A 41 -46.98 10.46 10.27
N LEU A 42 -45.87 9.83 9.85
CA LEU A 42 -45.85 8.55 9.14
C LEU A 42 -45.71 7.42 10.15
N LEU A 43 -46.77 6.64 10.31
CA LEU A 43 -46.89 5.66 11.39
C LEU A 43 -47.13 4.24 10.86
N ASP A 44 -46.59 3.27 11.59
CA ASP A 44 -46.87 1.85 11.43
C ASP A 44 -48.26 1.50 11.96
N ILE A 45 -48.86 0.41 11.47
CA ILE A 45 -50.17 -0.07 11.89
C ILE A 45 -50.27 -0.33 13.41
N SER A 46 -49.15 -0.61 14.08
CA SER A 46 -49.08 -0.75 15.54
C SER A 46 -49.70 0.45 16.28
N TRP A 47 -49.49 1.68 15.82
CA TRP A 47 -50.07 2.86 16.47
C TRP A 47 -51.60 2.90 16.37
N LEU A 48 -52.15 2.50 15.23
CA LEU A 48 -53.60 2.45 15.02
C LEU A 48 -54.23 1.36 15.90
N THR A 49 -53.59 0.20 15.97
CA THR A 49 -54.02 -0.93 16.82
C THR A 49 -54.02 -0.54 18.31
N GLU A 50 -52.97 0.12 18.79
CA GLU A 50 -52.89 0.60 20.18
C GLU A 50 -53.91 1.72 20.47
N SER A 51 -54.13 2.62 19.52
CA SER A 51 -55.15 3.68 19.65
C SER A 51 -56.57 3.14 19.68
N MET A 52 -56.87 2.11 18.88
CA MET A 52 -58.16 1.44 18.91
C MET A 52 -58.38 0.69 20.22
N ALA A 53 -57.36 -0.01 20.72
CA ALA A 53 -57.45 -0.75 21.98
C ALA A 53 -57.69 0.16 23.19
N SER A 54 -57.15 1.37 23.16
CA SER A 54 -57.32 2.38 24.22
C SER A 54 -58.53 3.30 24.02
N GLY A 55 -59.26 3.14 22.90
CA GLY A 55 -60.41 3.97 22.53
C GLY A 55 -60.07 5.44 22.21
N THR A 56 -58.80 5.82 22.21
CA THR A 56 -58.32 7.19 21.96
C THR A 56 -56.94 7.16 21.29
N PRO A 57 -56.54 8.19 20.52
CA PRO A 57 -55.20 8.25 19.94
C PRO A 57 -54.09 8.24 21.01
N VAL A 58 -53.23 7.22 20.98
CA VAL A 58 -52.11 7.14 21.94
C VAL A 58 -50.94 8.07 21.55
N PRO A 59 -50.11 8.51 22.50
CA PRO A 59 -48.90 9.27 22.18
C PRO A 59 -47.98 8.53 21.20
N ILE A 60 -47.45 9.23 20.20
CA ILE A 60 -46.53 8.66 19.20
C ILE A 60 -45.19 8.36 19.88
N GLN A 61 -44.73 7.11 19.76
CA GLN A 61 -43.43 6.65 20.24
C GLN A 61 -42.56 6.26 19.05
N ASP A 62 -41.24 6.12 19.24
CA ASP A 62 -40.34 5.79 18.12
C ASP A 62 -40.68 4.45 17.45
N ARG A 63 -41.19 3.47 18.22
CA ARG A 63 -41.67 2.18 17.68
C ARG A 63 -42.86 2.32 16.73
N HIS A 64 -43.63 3.40 16.86
CA HIS A 64 -44.81 3.67 16.04
C HIS A 64 -44.47 4.34 14.72
N ARG A 65 -43.25 4.89 14.56
CA ARG A 65 -42.86 5.63 13.37
C ARG A 65 -42.35 4.68 12.28
N LEU A 66 -42.80 4.89 11.05
CA LEU A 66 -42.22 4.19 9.90
C LEU A 66 -40.74 4.55 9.78
N LYS A 67 -39.88 3.55 9.58
CA LYS A 67 -38.44 3.76 9.41
C LYS A 67 -38.19 4.46 8.08
N THR A 68 -37.56 5.62 8.12
CA THR A 68 -37.03 6.33 6.93
C THR A 68 -35.54 6.07 6.82
N SER A 69 -35.01 6.01 5.60
CA SER A 69 -33.57 6.10 5.40
C SER A 69 -33.06 7.43 5.98
N PRO A 70 -31.89 7.47 6.64
CA PRO A 70 -31.36 8.73 7.15
C PRO A 70 -31.23 9.75 6.01
N LYS A 71 -31.91 10.89 6.12
CA LYS A 71 -31.67 12.04 5.21
C LYS A 71 -30.23 12.54 5.42
N PRO A 72 -29.48 12.84 4.35
CA PRO A 72 -28.11 13.31 4.47
C PRO A 72 -28.08 14.77 4.97
N SER A 73 -28.04 14.97 6.28
CA SER A 73 -27.65 16.23 6.95
C SER A 73 -27.41 15.89 8.42
N GLU A 74 -26.18 15.79 8.93
CA GLU A 74 -25.08 16.76 8.94
C GLU A 74 -23.77 16.13 8.47
N ILE A 75 -23.35 16.45 7.25
CA ILE A 75 -22.07 15.97 6.71
C ILE A 75 -21.06 17.10 6.91
N THR A 76 -20.19 16.96 7.92
CA THR A 76 -18.80 17.50 7.87
C THR A 76 -18.34 17.38 6.42
N PRO A 77 -17.84 18.44 5.75
CA PRO A 77 -17.62 18.42 4.31
C PRO A 77 -16.90 17.14 3.95
N ALA A 78 -17.59 16.21 3.28
CA ALA A 78 -17.03 14.90 3.03
C ALA A 78 -15.75 15.14 2.25
N VAL A 79 -14.59 14.89 2.88
CA VAL A 79 -13.30 15.07 2.23
C VAL A 79 -13.30 14.08 1.08
N ARG A 80 -13.59 14.59 -0.11
CA ARG A 80 -13.68 13.80 -1.32
C ARG A 80 -12.35 13.08 -1.49
N MET A 81 -12.40 11.75 -1.50
CA MET A 81 -11.22 10.90 -1.63
C MET A 81 -10.41 11.32 -2.87
N LYS A 82 -9.13 11.63 -2.66
CA LYS A 82 -8.24 12.12 -3.72
C LYS A 82 -7.79 10.96 -4.61
N SER A 83 -7.64 11.19 -5.92
CA SER A 83 -7.26 10.15 -6.88
C SER A 83 -5.78 9.75 -6.79
N TYR A 84 -4.90 10.71 -6.50
CA TYR A 84 -3.46 10.47 -6.40
C TYR A 84 -3.07 10.00 -5.00
N ALA A 85 -2.25 8.95 -4.91
CA ALA A 85 -1.77 8.45 -3.62
C ALA A 85 -0.92 9.48 -2.86
N CYS A 86 -0.20 10.34 -3.59
CA CYS A 86 0.57 11.44 -3.02
C CYS A 86 -0.27 12.59 -2.42
N GLN A 87 -1.61 12.46 -2.47
CA GLN A 87 -2.56 13.37 -1.82
C GLN A 87 -3.35 12.68 -0.71
N ARG A 88 -2.96 11.45 -0.34
CA ARG A 88 -3.65 10.64 0.67
C ARG A 88 -2.66 10.16 1.73
N ARG A 89 -3.03 10.34 2.99
CA ARG A 89 -2.35 9.70 4.11
C ARG A 89 -2.76 8.23 4.14
N THR A 90 -1.82 7.33 3.89
CA THR A 90 -2.05 5.87 3.86
C THR A 90 -1.25 5.19 4.98
N PRO A 91 -1.86 4.94 6.14
CA PRO A 91 -1.17 4.33 7.27
C PRO A 91 -0.82 2.86 7.01
N LEU A 92 0.15 2.34 7.75
CA LEU A 92 0.52 0.92 7.68
C LEU A 92 -0.62 0.01 8.14
N LYS A 93 -1.28 0.35 9.25
CA LYS A 93 -2.47 -0.35 9.76
C LYS A 93 -3.71 0.38 9.24
N HIS A 94 -4.61 -0.35 8.60
CA HIS A 94 -5.83 0.19 8.01
C HIS A 94 -7.01 -0.77 8.20
N HIS A 95 -8.22 -0.30 7.92
CA HIS A 95 -9.47 -0.98 8.29
C HIS A 95 -9.95 -2.06 7.29
N ASN A 96 -9.28 -2.18 6.15
CA ASN A 96 -9.82 -2.89 4.97
C ASN A 96 -8.86 -3.99 4.45
N SER A 97 -8.02 -4.57 5.31
CA SER A 97 -7.01 -5.59 4.93
C SER A 97 -7.60 -6.73 4.10
N PHE A 98 -8.74 -7.29 4.52
CA PHE A 98 -9.43 -8.36 3.80
C PHE A 98 -9.69 -8.03 2.32
N LEU A 99 -10.06 -6.80 1.99
CA LEU A 99 -10.31 -6.36 0.61
C LEU A 99 -9.02 -6.02 -0.12
N THR A 100 -8.08 -5.36 0.55
CA THR A 100 -6.82 -4.93 -0.07
C THR A 100 -5.93 -6.11 -0.39
N ASP A 101 -5.87 -7.12 0.48
CA ASP A 101 -5.03 -8.31 0.30
C ASP A 101 -5.47 -9.06 -0.96
N ALA A 102 -6.78 -9.21 -1.17
CA ALA A 102 -7.32 -9.81 -2.39
C ALA A 102 -6.98 -9.00 -3.65
N LEU A 103 -7.10 -7.66 -3.60
CA LEU A 103 -6.75 -6.79 -4.72
C LEU A 103 -5.23 -6.82 -4.99
N GLU A 104 -4.40 -6.92 -3.97
CA GLU A 104 -2.95 -7.01 -4.10
C GLU A 104 -2.50 -8.34 -4.70
N ILE A 105 -3.12 -9.46 -4.31
CA ILE A 105 -2.90 -10.77 -4.94
C ILE A 105 -3.25 -10.69 -6.44
N LEU A 106 -4.38 -10.08 -6.78
CA LEU A 106 -4.78 -9.89 -8.19
C LEU A 106 -3.82 -8.95 -8.94
N ALA A 107 -3.27 -7.94 -8.27
CA ALA A 107 -2.27 -7.06 -8.84
C ALA A 107 -0.95 -7.81 -9.12
N GLN A 108 -0.48 -8.63 -8.19
CA GLN A 108 0.69 -9.48 -8.36
C GLN A 108 0.47 -10.46 -9.52
N ASN A 109 -0.65 -11.17 -9.55
CA ASN A 109 -1.01 -12.06 -10.66
C ASN A 109 -1.01 -11.34 -12.02
N ALA A 110 -1.53 -10.11 -12.07
CA ALA A 110 -1.53 -9.31 -13.29
C ALA A 110 -0.11 -8.90 -13.71
N GLU A 111 0.76 -8.54 -12.77
CA GLU A 111 2.18 -8.23 -13.02
C GLU A 111 2.93 -9.47 -13.54
N PHE A 112 2.71 -10.65 -12.94
CA PHE A 112 3.26 -11.93 -13.43
C PHE A 112 2.77 -12.30 -14.83
N SER A 113 1.55 -11.89 -15.20
CA SER A 113 0.99 -12.11 -16.53
C SER A 113 1.35 -10.97 -17.52
N GLU A 114 2.36 -10.16 -17.19
CA GLU A 114 2.83 -9.00 -17.98
C GLU A 114 1.74 -7.96 -18.30
N ASN A 115 0.68 -7.92 -17.50
CA ASN A 115 -0.42 -6.97 -17.64
C ASN A 115 -0.28 -5.82 -16.64
N GLU A 116 0.71 -4.96 -16.89
CA GLU A 116 1.06 -3.84 -16.01
C GLU A 116 -0.13 -2.88 -15.78
N GLY A 117 -0.92 -2.60 -16.82
CA GLY A 117 -2.09 -1.73 -16.71
C GLY A 117 -3.11 -2.25 -15.68
N ARG A 118 -3.38 -3.56 -15.69
CA ARG A 118 -4.28 -4.19 -14.73
C ARG A 118 -3.67 -4.27 -13.33
N SER A 119 -2.37 -4.56 -13.22
CA SER A 119 -1.64 -4.54 -11.94
C SER A 119 -1.74 -3.17 -11.28
N VAL A 120 -1.46 -2.11 -12.04
CA VAL A 120 -1.56 -0.71 -11.61
C VAL A 120 -2.97 -0.35 -11.17
N ALA A 121 -4.00 -0.80 -11.91
CA ALA A 121 -5.40 -0.55 -11.55
C ALA A 121 -5.76 -1.16 -10.19
N PHE A 122 -5.46 -2.44 -9.96
CA PHE A 122 -5.72 -3.10 -8.68
C PHE A 122 -4.94 -2.49 -7.52
N ARG A 123 -3.66 -2.14 -7.73
CA ARG A 123 -2.85 -1.41 -6.74
C ARG A 123 -3.49 -0.08 -6.35
N ARG A 124 -3.99 0.70 -7.32
CA ARG A 124 -4.69 1.96 -7.04
C ARG A 124 -5.99 1.72 -6.26
N SER A 125 -6.76 0.69 -6.61
CA SER A 125 -7.97 0.31 -5.87
C SER A 125 -7.64 -0.04 -4.41
N ALA A 126 -6.65 -0.92 -4.18
CA ALA A 126 -6.22 -1.29 -2.83
C ALA A 126 -5.78 -0.05 -2.03
N SER A 127 -4.96 0.81 -2.62
CA SER A 127 -4.48 2.04 -2.00
C SER A 127 -5.59 2.99 -1.55
N VAL A 128 -6.66 3.13 -2.34
CA VAL A 128 -7.81 3.94 -1.95
C VAL A 128 -8.49 3.33 -0.73
N LEU A 129 -8.66 2.01 -0.68
CA LEU A 129 -9.26 1.32 0.47
C LEU A 129 -8.39 1.37 1.73
N LYS A 130 -7.06 1.37 1.59
CA LYS A 130 -6.12 1.56 2.71
C LYS A 130 -6.25 2.95 3.35
N ALA A 131 -6.55 3.97 2.55
CA ALA A 131 -6.69 5.35 3.00
C ALA A 131 -8.07 5.67 3.60
N LEU A 132 -9.03 4.73 3.57
CA LEU A 132 -10.35 4.95 4.16
C LEU A 132 -10.27 4.94 5.70
N PRO A 133 -10.91 5.91 6.39
CA PRO A 133 -10.92 5.97 7.85
C PRO A 133 -11.92 4.99 8.49
N HIS A 134 -12.59 4.16 7.69
CA HIS A 134 -13.62 3.23 8.14
C HIS A 134 -13.58 1.93 7.36
N VAL A 135 -14.17 0.89 7.94
CA VAL A 135 -14.38 -0.41 7.31
C VAL A 135 -15.47 -0.28 6.24
N VAL A 136 -15.20 -0.79 5.04
CA VAL A 136 -16.21 -0.95 3.98
C VAL A 136 -17.17 -2.07 4.39
N ARG A 137 -18.45 -1.73 4.60
CA ARG A 137 -19.49 -2.68 4.99
C ARG A 137 -20.50 -2.97 3.88
N SER A 138 -20.57 -2.09 2.88
CA SER A 138 -21.53 -2.18 1.78
C SER A 138 -20.97 -1.53 0.51
N MET A 139 -21.57 -1.85 -0.62
CA MET A 139 -21.22 -1.23 -1.90
C MET A 139 -21.49 0.29 -1.93
N ASP A 140 -22.41 0.79 -1.10
CA ASP A 140 -22.68 2.22 -0.99
C ASP A 140 -21.48 2.99 -0.42
N ASN A 141 -20.65 2.35 0.43
CA ASN A 141 -19.42 2.97 0.94
C ASN A 141 -18.36 3.17 -0.16
N LEU A 142 -18.52 2.53 -1.31
CA LEU A 142 -17.59 2.61 -2.44
C LEU A 142 -18.02 3.63 -3.48
N LYS A 143 -19.23 4.19 -3.34
CA LYS A 143 -19.76 5.17 -4.28
C LYS A 143 -18.85 6.40 -4.31
N ASP A 144 -18.58 6.88 -5.52
CA ASP A 144 -17.74 8.06 -5.80
C ASP A 144 -16.26 7.94 -5.40
N LEU A 145 -15.80 6.76 -4.94
CA LEU A 145 -14.38 6.52 -4.70
C LEU A 145 -13.62 6.42 -6.03
N PRO A 146 -12.50 7.15 -6.19
CA PRO A 146 -11.69 7.07 -7.39
C PRO A 146 -11.01 5.71 -7.49
N CYS A 147 -10.53 5.37 -8.69
CA CYS A 147 -9.73 4.18 -8.93
C CYS A 147 -10.43 2.83 -8.66
N LEU A 148 -11.73 2.82 -8.36
CA LEU A 148 -12.54 1.60 -8.31
C LEU A 148 -13.22 1.38 -9.66
N GLY A 149 -12.48 0.77 -10.58
CA GLY A 149 -13.06 0.33 -11.85
C GLY A 149 -14.02 -0.86 -11.67
N GLU A 150 -14.80 -1.16 -12.71
CA GLU A 150 -15.80 -2.24 -12.70
C GLU A 150 -15.23 -3.57 -12.20
N HIS A 151 -14.00 -3.93 -12.59
CA HIS A 151 -13.35 -5.17 -12.16
C HIS A 151 -13.09 -5.19 -10.65
N SER A 152 -12.54 -4.11 -10.10
CA SER A 152 -12.29 -3.99 -8.66
C SER A 152 -13.60 -4.05 -7.88
N LEU A 153 -14.65 -3.38 -8.37
CA LEU A 153 -15.99 -3.44 -7.77
C LEU A 153 -16.59 -4.85 -7.81
N ARG A 154 -16.41 -5.62 -8.89
CA ARG A 154 -16.85 -7.03 -8.96
C ARG A 154 -16.14 -7.90 -7.93
N VAL A 155 -14.83 -7.73 -7.76
CA VAL A 155 -14.04 -8.45 -6.75
C VAL A 155 -14.52 -8.10 -5.34
N ILE A 156 -14.66 -6.81 -5.04
CA ILE A 156 -15.13 -6.37 -3.72
C ILE A 156 -16.55 -6.89 -3.46
N LYS A 157 -17.47 -6.78 -4.43
CA LYS A 157 -18.84 -7.30 -4.32
C LYS A 157 -18.86 -8.81 -4.02
N ALA A 158 -18.02 -9.59 -4.71
CA ALA A 158 -17.91 -11.02 -4.49
C ALA A 158 -17.42 -11.35 -3.07
N LEU A 159 -16.52 -10.55 -2.52
CA LEU A 159 -15.98 -10.71 -1.16
C LEU A 159 -16.93 -10.21 -0.07
N THR A 160 -17.84 -9.27 -0.36
CA THR A 160 -18.73 -8.65 0.64
C THR A 160 -20.08 -9.35 0.88
N ASN A 161 -20.53 -10.29 0.02
CA ASN A 161 -21.49 -11.39 0.33
C ASN A 161 -22.09 -12.09 -0.92
N VAL A 162 -21.40 -13.13 -1.43
CA VAL A 162 -22.02 -14.31 -2.06
C VAL A 162 -21.21 -15.56 -1.64
N PHE A 163 -21.89 -16.60 -1.18
CA PHE A 163 -21.33 -17.92 -0.87
C PHE A 163 -20.67 -18.52 -2.13
N GLY A 164 -19.41 -18.95 -2.02
CA GLY A 164 -18.72 -19.72 -3.07
C GLY A 164 -17.97 -18.89 -4.10
N VAL A 165 -16.67 -18.65 -3.85
CA VAL A 165 -15.69 -18.38 -4.92
C VAL A 165 -14.57 -19.42 -4.80
N GLY A 166 -14.53 -20.30 -5.80
CA GLY A 166 -13.74 -21.51 -5.81
C GLY A 166 -12.25 -21.31 -6.13
N VAL A 167 -11.48 -22.19 -5.50
CA VAL A 167 -10.04 -22.43 -5.49
C VAL A 167 -9.38 -22.69 -6.86
N ARG A 168 -10.05 -22.43 -7.99
CA ARG A 168 -9.61 -22.94 -9.32
C ARG A 168 -8.53 -22.12 -10.03
N THR A 169 -8.20 -20.92 -9.57
CA THR A 169 -7.09 -20.15 -10.15
C THR A 169 -5.75 -20.46 -9.49
N ALA A 170 -5.75 -20.85 -8.21
CA ALA A 170 -4.56 -21.37 -7.52
C ALA A 170 -4.18 -22.79 -8.03
N ASP A 171 -5.18 -23.61 -8.37
CA ASP A 171 -5.01 -24.98 -8.85
C ASP A 171 -4.44 -25.10 -10.29
N ARG A 172 -4.47 -24.00 -11.07
CA ARG A 172 -3.89 -23.96 -12.42
C ARG A 172 -2.37 -23.88 -12.39
N TRP A 173 -1.79 -23.15 -11.44
CA TRP A 173 -0.33 -23.03 -11.27
C TRP A 173 0.30 -24.31 -10.71
N PHE A 174 -0.46 -25.11 -9.96
CA PHE A 174 0.00 -26.40 -9.43
C PHE A 174 0.06 -27.52 -10.50
N ARG A 175 -0.67 -27.35 -11.62
CA ARG A 175 -0.81 -28.34 -12.70
C ARG A 175 0.24 -28.21 -13.81
N GLU A 176 1.06 -27.16 -13.81
CA GLU A 176 2.11 -26.91 -14.83
C GLU A 176 3.52 -27.31 -14.36
N GLY A 177 3.63 -28.04 -13.24
CA GLY A 177 4.80 -28.89 -12.97
C GLY A 177 6.05 -28.21 -12.41
N LEU A 178 6.00 -26.94 -12.03
CA LEU A 178 7.07 -26.29 -11.25
C LEU A 178 6.71 -26.35 -9.76
N ARG A 179 7.37 -27.22 -8.99
CA ARG A 179 7.02 -27.49 -7.59
C ARG A 179 7.81 -26.60 -6.62
N SER A 180 9.03 -26.17 -6.97
CA SER A 180 9.83 -25.19 -6.22
C SER A 180 11.00 -24.65 -7.06
N PRO A 181 11.45 -23.38 -6.90
CA PRO A 181 12.72 -22.91 -7.47
C PRO A 181 13.95 -23.74 -7.03
N LEU A 182 13.84 -24.44 -5.89
CA LEU A 182 14.86 -25.39 -5.40
C LEU A 182 15.05 -26.59 -6.34
N ASP A 183 14.07 -26.91 -7.20
CA ASP A 183 14.16 -27.98 -8.19
C ASP A 183 15.21 -27.70 -9.28
N LEU A 184 15.74 -26.47 -9.37
CA LEU A 184 16.82 -26.09 -10.29
C LEU A 184 18.21 -26.52 -9.79
N ILE A 185 18.38 -26.70 -8.47
CA ILE A 185 19.68 -27.06 -7.86
C ILE A 185 20.19 -28.44 -8.35
N PRO A 186 19.36 -29.50 -8.46
CA PRO A 186 19.82 -30.82 -8.90
C PRO A 186 19.97 -30.96 -10.42
N THR A 187 19.54 -29.98 -11.22
CA THR A 187 19.49 -30.09 -12.69
C THR A 187 20.86 -30.00 -13.37
N GLY A 188 21.89 -29.55 -12.64
CA GLY A 188 23.23 -29.33 -13.19
C GLY A 188 23.31 -28.21 -14.24
N GLN A 189 22.23 -27.42 -14.43
CA GLN A 189 22.26 -26.29 -15.35
C GLN A 189 23.24 -25.22 -14.83
N LYS A 190 24.02 -24.64 -15.75
CA LYS A 190 24.95 -23.56 -15.43
C LYS A 190 24.17 -22.26 -15.16
N LEU A 191 23.79 -22.05 -13.91
CA LEU A 191 23.14 -20.82 -13.42
C LEU A 191 24.11 -19.64 -13.48
N ASN A 192 23.60 -18.46 -13.84
CA ASN A 192 24.40 -17.23 -13.75
C ASN A 192 24.62 -16.82 -12.28
N HIS A 193 25.57 -15.92 -12.03
CA HIS A 193 25.97 -15.57 -10.66
C HIS A 193 24.82 -15.04 -9.78
N ALA A 194 23.82 -14.36 -10.36
CA ALA A 194 22.63 -13.94 -9.62
C ALA A 194 21.66 -15.09 -9.34
N GLN A 195 21.54 -16.05 -10.27
CA GLN A 195 20.71 -17.24 -10.13
C GLN A 195 21.29 -18.25 -9.12
N GLN A 196 22.59 -18.20 -8.84
CA GLN A 196 23.23 -18.98 -7.77
C GLN A 196 22.67 -18.64 -6.38
N ALA A 197 22.04 -17.48 -6.18
CA ALA A 197 21.32 -17.13 -4.96
C ALA A 197 20.13 -18.07 -4.63
N VAL A 198 19.76 -18.98 -5.55
CA VAL A 198 18.81 -20.08 -5.26
C VAL A 198 19.26 -20.95 -4.09
N GLU A 199 20.56 -21.04 -3.82
CA GLU A 199 21.11 -21.72 -2.64
C GLU A 199 20.58 -21.13 -1.32
N TYR A 200 20.28 -19.83 -1.31
CA TYR A 200 19.77 -19.10 -0.15
C TYR A 200 18.24 -18.93 -0.16
N TYR A 201 17.53 -19.60 -1.07
CA TYR A 201 16.09 -19.35 -1.32
C TYR A 201 15.22 -19.39 -0.05
N ASN A 202 15.43 -20.37 0.83
CA ASN A 202 14.65 -20.48 2.07
C ASN A 202 14.88 -19.28 3.01
N ASP A 203 16.13 -18.82 3.10
CA ASP A 203 16.47 -17.67 3.90
C ASP A 203 15.89 -16.39 3.30
N LEU A 204 16.06 -16.17 1.99
CA LEU A 204 15.58 -14.98 1.29
C LEU A 204 14.05 -14.87 1.26
N ASN A 205 13.31 -15.98 1.41
CA ASN A 205 11.85 -15.96 1.56
C ASN A 205 11.37 -15.78 3.00
N THR A 206 12.26 -15.89 3.98
CA THR A 206 11.92 -15.59 5.38
C THR A 206 11.93 -14.06 5.56
N PRO A 207 10.84 -13.43 6.04
CA PRO A 207 10.78 -11.99 6.21
C PRO A 207 11.87 -11.48 7.15
N VAL A 208 12.54 -10.40 6.76
CA VAL A 208 13.52 -9.70 7.60
C VAL A 208 12.75 -8.89 8.64
N THR A 209 13.09 -9.05 9.92
CA THR A 209 12.50 -8.29 11.02
C THR A 209 13.18 -6.94 11.18
N LYS A 210 12.49 -5.99 11.80
CA LYS A 210 13.07 -4.69 12.16
C LYS A 210 14.29 -4.83 13.07
N LYS A 211 14.30 -5.84 13.96
CA LYS A 211 15.45 -6.13 14.83
C LYS A 211 16.68 -6.52 13.99
N GLU A 212 16.52 -7.43 13.02
CA GLU A 212 17.59 -7.79 12.08
C GLU A 212 18.03 -6.60 11.24
N ALA A 213 17.09 -5.77 10.76
CA ALA A 213 17.42 -4.55 10.02
C ALA A 213 18.26 -3.56 10.83
N MET A 214 18.03 -3.45 12.15
CA MET A 214 18.86 -2.64 13.04
C MET A 214 20.27 -3.22 13.21
N VAL A 215 20.41 -4.54 13.35
CA VAL A 215 21.74 -5.19 13.40
C VAL A 215 22.52 -4.94 12.08
N ILE A 216 21.83 -5.06 10.95
CA ILE A 216 22.42 -4.74 9.63
C ILE A 216 22.79 -3.26 9.55
N SER A 217 21.98 -2.37 10.12
CA SER A 217 22.28 -0.93 10.18
C SER A 217 23.61 -0.67 10.90
N ASP A 218 23.88 -1.36 12.01
CA ASP A 218 25.14 -1.23 12.75
C ASP A 218 26.34 -1.76 11.94
N ILE A 219 26.14 -2.83 11.16
CA ILE A 219 27.17 -3.38 10.26
C ILE A 219 27.50 -2.36 9.16
N VAL A 220 26.47 -1.82 8.49
CA VAL A 220 26.63 -0.82 7.43
C VAL A 220 27.26 0.46 7.99
N ASP A 221 26.86 0.90 9.19
CA ASP A 221 27.44 2.06 9.86
C ASP A 221 28.95 1.91 10.10
N LYS A 222 29.38 0.76 10.61
CA LYS A 222 30.80 0.44 10.79
C LYS A 222 31.56 0.43 9.47
N ALA A 223 31.01 -0.23 8.45
CA ALA A 223 31.62 -0.34 7.13
C ALA A 223 31.84 1.04 6.49
N VAL A 224 30.79 1.86 6.49
CA VAL A 224 30.81 3.19 5.86
C VAL A 224 31.74 4.14 6.63
N LYS A 225 31.65 4.20 7.97
CA LYS A 225 32.50 5.09 8.76
C LYS A 225 33.97 4.71 8.73
N ALA A 226 34.30 3.42 8.53
CA ALA A 226 35.68 2.99 8.36
C ALA A 226 36.30 3.52 7.05
N VAL A 227 35.51 3.73 6.00
CA VAL A 227 36.00 4.14 4.67
C VAL A 227 35.77 5.62 4.35
N LEU A 228 34.74 6.24 4.94
CA LEU A 228 34.40 7.65 4.76
C LEU A 228 33.76 8.20 6.05
N PRO A 229 34.59 8.67 7.01
CA PRO A 229 34.10 9.38 8.19
C PRO A 229 33.26 10.60 7.80
N GLY A 230 32.17 10.85 8.52
CA GLY A 230 31.26 11.99 8.24
C GLY A 230 30.14 11.69 7.24
N ALA A 231 30.12 10.48 6.64
CA ALA A 231 29.02 10.05 5.80
C ALA A 231 27.70 9.92 6.58
N ILE A 232 26.60 10.24 5.91
CA ILE A 232 25.23 10.11 6.41
C ILE A 232 24.65 8.81 5.85
N ILE A 233 24.05 8.00 6.73
CA ILE A 233 23.45 6.71 6.39
C ILE A 233 21.98 6.77 6.83
N THR A 234 21.07 6.40 5.94
CA THR A 234 19.63 6.39 6.21
C THR A 234 19.04 5.04 5.84
N LEU A 235 18.49 4.36 6.84
CA LEU A 235 17.60 3.21 6.63
C LEU A 235 16.36 3.70 5.87
N SER A 236 16.11 3.11 4.71
CA SER A 236 15.10 3.56 3.75
C SER A 236 13.99 2.51 3.59
N GLY A 237 13.27 2.54 2.47
CA GLY A 237 12.36 1.48 2.06
C GLY A 237 11.22 1.21 3.04
N GLY A 238 10.84 -0.08 3.16
CA GLY A 238 9.73 -0.52 3.99
C GLY A 238 9.89 -0.17 5.47
N PHE A 239 11.10 -0.31 6.00
CA PHE A 239 11.39 -0.04 7.42
C PHE A 239 11.28 1.46 7.75
N ARG A 240 11.72 2.36 6.87
CA ARG A 240 11.50 3.81 7.04
C ARG A 240 10.02 4.19 7.08
N ARG A 241 9.17 3.44 6.37
CA ARG A 241 7.70 3.60 6.41
C ARG A 241 7.02 2.92 7.61
N GLY A 242 7.81 2.38 8.54
CA GLY A 242 7.32 1.81 9.79
C GLY A 242 6.97 0.32 9.73
N LYS A 243 7.32 -0.40 8.66
CA LYS A 243 7.11 -1.85 8.62
C LYS A 243 7.96 -2.54 9.69
N GLU A 244 7.36 -3.50 10.39
CA GLU A 244 8.07 -4.36 11.34
C GLU A 244 8.74 -5.57 10.67
N VAL A 245 8.32 -5.89 9.44
CA VAL A 245 8.92 -6.92 8.58
C VAL A 245 9.06 -6.46 7.13
N GLY A 246 10.13 -6.86 6.45
CA GLY A 246 10.46 -6.54 5.06
C GLY A 246 11.01 -7.74 4.29
N HIS A 247 11.23 -7.58 2.99
CA HIS A 247 11.87 -8.60 2.15
C HIS A 247 13.40 -8.41 2.07
N ASP A 248 13.82 -7.15 2.19
CA ASP A 248 15.18 -6.65 2.06
C ASP A 248 15.36 -5.44 2.99
N VAL A 249 16.61 -5.02 3.16
CA VAL A 249 16.98 -3.82 3.92
C VAL A 249 17.66 -2.83 2.98
N ASP A 250 17.06 -1.64 2.82
CA ASP A 250 17.54 -0.59 1.92
C ASP A 250 18.29 0.49 2.69
N PHE A 251 19.49 0.86 2.23
CA PHE A 251 20.25 1.99 2.78
C PHE A 251 20.59 3.02 1.71
N LEU A 252 20.34 4.28 2.05
CA LEU A 252 20.89 5.42 1.33
C LEU A 252 22.11 5.97 2.07
N ILE A 253 23.14 6.30 1.32
CA ILE A 253 24.42 6.81 1.82
C ILE A 253 24.75 8.09 1.04
N THR A 254 25.18 9.12 1.75
CA THR A 254 25.67 10.37 1.17
C THR A 254 26.75 10.99 2.05
N HIS A 255 27.34 12.09 1.61
CA HIS A 255 28.30 12.86 2.41
C HIS A 255 28.00 14.36 2.27
N PRO A 256 28.05 15.18 3.34
CA PRO A 256 27.74 16.61 3.26
C PRO A 256 28.64 17.41 2.31
N GLU A 257 29.89 16.99 2.16
CA GLU A 257 30.81 17.50 1.13
C GLU A 257 30.53 16.80 -0.20
N GLU A 258 29.96 17.54 -1.14
CA GLU A 258 29.61 17.05 -2.48
C GLU A 258 30.83 16.46 -3.21
N GLY A 259 30.68 15.24 -3.72
CA GLY A 259 31.72 14.52 -4.45
C GLY A 259 32.62 13.67 -3.55
N ALA A 260 32.58 13.83 -2.22
CA ALA A 260 33.32 12.95 -1.31
C ALA A 260 32.79 11.51 -1.32
N GLU A 261 31.53 11.33 -1.72
CA GLU A 261 30.88 10.02 -1.88
C GLU A 261 31.25 9.30 -3.19
N GLU A 262 32.01 9.94 -4.09
CA GLU A 262 32.37 9.31 -5.37
C GLU A 262 33.20 8.03 -5.16
N ARG A 263 32.77 6.95 -5.82
CA ARG A 263 33.41 5.62 -5.76
C ARG A 263 33.50 5.09 -4.33
N LEU A 264 32.53 5.42 -3.49
CA LEU A 264 32.43 4.92 -2.14
C LEU A 264 32.04 3.44 -2.12
N MET A 265 31.17 3.00 -3.05
CA MET A 265 30.64 1.64 -3.02
C MET A 265 31.71 0.53 -3.10
N PRO A 266 32.72 0.59 -3.98
CA PRO A 266 33.79 -0.41 -3.98
C PRO A 266 34.55 -0.50 -2.65
N LYS A 267 34.74 0.63 -1.95
CA LYS A 267 35.43 0.64 -0.64
C LYS A 267 34.58 -0.05 0.43
N ILE A 268 33.28 0.23 0.46
CA ILE A 268 32.34 -0.41 1.38
C ILE A 268 32.28 -1.92 1.11
N VAL A 269 32.13 -2.31 -0.15
CA VAL A 269 32.03 -3.72 -0.56
C VAL A 269 33.30 -4.48 -0.19
N ASN A 270 34.48 -3.92 -0.46
CA ASN A 270 35.74 -4.55 -0.06
C ASN A 270 35.83 -4.73 1.46
N TRP A 271 35.46 -3.71 2.24
CA TRP A 271 35.46 -3.82 3.70
C TRP A 271 34.53 -4.93 4.19
N LEU A 272 33.31 -5.03 3.64
CA LEU A 272 32.35 -6.07 4.01
C LEU A 272 32.83 -7.48 3.60
N ASP A 273 33.49 -7.59 2.46
CA ASP A 273 34.08 -8.84 1.95
C ASP A 273 35.25 -9.29 2.84
N ASP A 274 36.13 -8.37 3.24
CA ASP A 274 37.26 -8.62 4.15
C ASP A 274 36.79 -9.13 5.54
N GLN A 275 35.58 -8.74 5.97
CA GLN A 275 34.95 -9.24 7.19
C GLN A 275 34.18 -10.57 7.00
N GLY A 276 34.11 -11.10 5.77
CA GLY A 276 33.37 -12.33 5.45
C GLY A 276 31.84 -12.18 5.56
N LEU A 277 31.32 -10.96 5.40
CA LEU A 277 29.90 -10.63 5.58
C LEU A 277 29.08 -10.70 4.28
N LEU A 278 29.72 -10.83 3.11
CA LEU A 278 29.04 -10.88 1.82
C LEU A 278 28.97 -12.30 1.25
N LEU A 279 27.76 -12.70 0.85
CA LEU A 279 27.51 -13.95 0.10
C LEU A 279 27.33 -13.67 -1.40
N TYR A 280 26.86 -12.47 -1.73
CA TYR A 280 26.66 -12.02 -3.10
C TYR A 280 26.75 -10.50 -3.16
N GLN A 281 27.29 -9.96 -4.25
CA GLN A 281 27.22 -8.54 -4.55
C GLN A 281 27.15 -8.28 -6.06
N LYS A 282 26.41 -7.23 -6.43
CA LYS A 282 26.39 -6.66 -7.78
C LYS A 282 26.41 -5.15 -7.70
N THR A 283 27.58 -4.59 -7.93
CA THR A 283 27.80 -3.15 -7.95
C THR A 283 27.50 -2.54 -9.33
N THR A 284 26.81 -1.40 -9.35
CA THR A 284 26.58 -0.57 -10.53
C THR A 284 27.12 0.84 -10.24
N ARG A 285 27.81 1.45 -11.20
CA ARG A 285 28.33 2.81 -11.07
C ARG A 285 27.24 3.86 -11.26
N ASN A 286 27.44 5.03 -10.66
CA ASN A 286 26.62 6.19 -10.96
C ASN A 286 26.76 6.55 -12.45
N SER A 287 25.62 6.73 -13.12
CA SER A 287 25.51 7.11 -14.54
C SER A 287 24.54 8.27 -14.75
N TYR A 288 24.07 8.89 -13.67
CA TYR A 288 23.19 10.05 -13.75
C TYR A 288 24.01 11.32 -14.02
N LEU A 289 23.62 12.03 -15.08
CA LEU A 289 24.06 13.39 -15.35
C LEU A 289 22.82 14.22 -15.68
N GLU A 290 22.76 15.43 -15.13
CA GLU A 290 21.76 16.43 -15.51
C GLU A 290 22.07 16.95 -16.91
N SER A 291 21.05 17.02 -17.76
CA SER A 291 21.18 17.57 -19.10
C SER A 291 20.65 19.00 -19.12
N LYS A 292 21.30 19.88 -19.89
CA LYS A 292 20.82 21.26 -20.08
C LYS A 292 19.44 21.31 -20.75
N ASP A 293 19.12 20.31 -21.56
CA ASP A 293 17.85 20.20 -22.27
C ASP A 293 16.74 19.54 -21.42
N GLY A 294 17.01 19.29 -20.13
CA GLY A 294 16.12 18.61 -19.21
C GLY A 294 16.24 17.09 -19.23
N PRO A 295 15.50 16.38 -18.35
CA PRO A 295 15.64 14.95 -18.19
C PRO A 295 15.11 14.21 -19.42
N ALA A 296 15.98 13.38 -20.02
CA ALA A 296 15.57 12.44 -21.05
C ALA A 296 14.54 11.44 -20.50
N ARG A 297 13.70 10.90 -21.39
CA ARG A 297 12.82 9.79 -21.02
C ARG A 297 13.69 8.61 -20.60
N PRO A 298 13.60 8.13 -19.34
CA PRO A 298 14.50 7.11 -18.86
C PRO A 298 14.17 5.77 -19.55
N ALA A 299 15.21 5.04 -19.94
CA ALA A 299 15.07 3.71 -20.56
C ALA A 299 14.58 2.64 -19.57
N SER A 300 14.68 2.91 -18.27
CA SER A 300 14.27 2.04 -17.17
C SER A 300 13.67 2.87 -16.04
N ASN A 301 12.80 2.26 -15.24
CA ASN A 301 12.25 2.87 -14.02
C ASN A 301 13.24 2.90 -12.85
N MET A 302 14.38 2.18 -12.96
CA MET A 302 15.42 2.21 -11.95
C MET A 302 16.20 3.52 -11.99
N ASP A 303 16.68 3.97 -10.83
CA ASP A 303 17.60 5.09 -10.75
C ASP A 303 18.94 4.76 -11.43
N ARG A 304 19.85 5.73 -11.41
CA ARG A 304 21.17 5.66 -12.02
C ARG A 304 22.27 5.98 -11.00
N PHE A 305 21.97 5.93 -9.71
CA PHE A 305 22.95 6.12 -8.64
C PHE A 305 23.99 4.99 -8.61
N GLU A 306 25.09 5.22 -7.89
CA GLU A 306 25.99 4.13 -7.53
C GLU A 306 25.26 3.24 -6.52
N ARG A 307 25.21 1.93 -6.79
CA ARG A 307 24.42 0.99 -5.98
C ARG A 307 25.06 -0.39 -5.91
N CYS A 308 24.77 -1.12 -4.85
CA CYS A 308 25.13 -2.52 -4.69
C CYS A 308 23.91 -3.31 -4.24
N PHE A 309 23.48 -4.26 -5.07
CA PHE A 309 22.54 -5.30 -4.65
C PHE A 309 23.32 -6.44 -4.05
N SER A 310 23.04 -6.79 -2.81
CA SER A 310 23.87 -7.73 -2.06
C SER A 310 23.07 -8.70 -1.21
N ILE A 311 23.74 -9.79 -0.82
CA ILE A 311 23.24 -10.74 0.17
C ILE A 311 24.26 -10.79 1.31
N PHE A 312 23.83 -10.41 2.50
CA PHE A 312 24.63 -10.42 3.71
C PHE A 312 24.52 -11.78 4.42
N LYS A 313 25.62 -12.19 5.03
CA LYS A 313 25.69 -13.29 5.99
C LYS A 313 25.39 -12.72 7.39
N LEU A 314 24.15 -12.86 7.86
CA LEU A 314 23.72 -12.33 9.15
C LEU A 314 23.74 -13.43 10.23
N GLU A 315 24.53 -13.25 11.28
CA GLU A 315 24.51 -14.15 12.45
C GLU A 315 23.16 -14.06 13.18
N GLN A 316 22.57 -15.21 13.52
CA GLN A 316 21.31 -15.31 14.25
C GLN A 316 21.53 -14.89 15.70
N LEU A 317 20.64 -14.08 16.26
CA LEU A 317 20.68 -13.73 17.68
C LEU A 317 20.32 -14.95 18.54
N ASP A 318 20.97 -15.12 19.70
CA ASP A 318 20.75 -16.24 20.63
C ASP A 318 19.28 -16.49 21.00
N SER A 319 18.45 -15.45 21.01
CA SER A 319 17.00 -15.54 21.26
C SER A 319 16.25 -16.40 20.23
N ASP A 320 16.73 -16.41 18.99
CA ASP A 320 16.02 -17.01 17.85
C ASP A 320 16.42 -18.49 17.67
N ILE A 321 17.61 -18.85 18.15
CA ILE A 321 18.13 -20.22 18.22
C ILE A 321 17.26 -21.05 19.20
N HIS A 322 16.94 -20.50 20.37
CA HIS A 322 16.10 -21.18 21.37
C HIS A 322 14.63 -21.29 20.97
N ALA A 323 14.08 -20.31 20.24
CA ALA A 323 12.72 -20.37 19.72
C ALA A 323 12.54 -21.49 18.67
N LYS A 324 13.51 -21.68 17.76
CA LYS A 324 13.50 -22.78 16.79
C LYS A 324 13.70 -24.15 17.42
N ALA A 325 14.58 -24.26 18.43
CA ALA A 325 14.80 -25.51 19.17
C ALA A 325 13.54 -25.98 19.93
N SER A 326 12.72 -25.05 20.42
CA SER A 326 11.49 -25.37 21.17
C SER A 326 10.34 -25.88 20.28
N SER A 327 10.34 -25.54 18.98
CA SER A 327 9.35 -26.01 18.01
C SER A 327 9.60 -27.44 17.49
N TYR A 328 10.80 -27.99 17.71
CA TYR A 328 11.21 -29.30 17.15
C TYR A 328 10.95 -30.50 18.08
N ASN A 329 10.27 -30.29 19.22
CA ASN A 329 9.97 -31.35 20.19
C ASN A 329 8.55 -31.93 20.08
N SER A 330 8.04 -32.08 18.84
CA SER A 330 6.86 -32.93 18.60
C SER A 330 7.05 -33.79 17.34
N GLY A 331 7.31 -35.08 17.53
CA GLY A 331 7.17 -36.12 16.50
C GLY A 331 8.50 -36.70 15.99
N LYS A 332 8.94 -37.81 16.58
CA LYS A 332 9.95 -38.70 16.01
C LYS A 332 9.40 -39.41 14.77
N THR A 333 10.07 -39.27 13.64
CA THR A 333 10.16 -40.32 12.61
C THR A 333 11.58 -40.30 12.04
N ALA A 334 12.27 -41.43 12.18
CA ALA A 334 13.63 -41.63 11.71
C ALA A 334 13.64 -41.90 10.21
N GLY A 335 14.54 -41.23 9.48
CA GLY A 335 14.91 -41.57 8.11
C GLY A 335 15.03 -40.36 7.19
N MET A 336 16.22 -40.25 6.58
CA MET A 336 16.62 -39.37 5.45
C MET A 336 17.22 -37.98 5.78
N GLU A 337 18.57 -37.96 5.67
CA GLU A 337 19.48 -36.86 5.29
C GLU A 337 19.50 -35.55 6.10
N GLU A 338 20.49 -35.48 7.00
CA GLU A 338 21.07 -34.24 7.53
C GLU A 338 21.63 -33.35 6.42
N ARG A 339 20.91 -32.30 6.02
CA ARG A 339 21.52 -31.12 5.36
C ARG A 339 20.88 -29.82 5.88
N HIS A 340 21.70 -29.04 6.60
CA HIS A 340 21.55 -27.65 7.04
C HIS A 340 20.48 -27.26 8.10
N THR A 341 20.45 -27.93 9.25
CA THR A 341 19.74 -27.44 10.46
C THR A 341 20.67 -26.89 11.55
N GLY A 342 21.87 -26.43 11.19
CA GLY A 342 22.90 -25.96 12.14
C GLY A 342 23.66 -24.68 11.73
N SER A 343 23.14 -23.91 10.77
CA SER A 343 23.80 -22.64 10.40
C SER A 343 23.49 -21.56 11.44
N ILE A 344 24.55 -21.06 12.11
CA ILE A 344 24.50 -19.95 13.09
C ILE A 344 24.15 -18.61 12.39
N TRP A 345 24.08 -18.59 11.06
CA TRP A 345 23.79 -17.41 10.27
C TRP A 345 22.70 -17.70 9.22
N ARG A 346 22.06 -16.65 8.71
CA ARG A 346 21.13 -16.67 7.57
C ARG A 346 21.46 -15.60 6.54
N ALA A 347 21.05 -15.85 5.29
CA ALA A 347 21.20 -14.90 4.20
C ALA A 347 20.12 -13.81 4.24
N VAL A 348 20.51 -12.53 4.09
CA VAL A 348 19.59 -11.39 4.05
C VAL A 348 19.90 -10.49 2.86
N ARG A 349 18.90 -10.11 2.06
CA ARG A 349 19.09 -9.11 0.99
C ARG A 349 19.29 -7.72 1.59
N VAL A 350 20.34 -7.05 1.14
CA VAL A 350 20.65 -5.68 1.52
C VAL A 350 20.98 -4.90 0.26
N ASP A 351 20.30 -3.77 0.07
CA ASP A 351 20.49 -2.89 -1.07
C ASP A 351 21.13 -1.59 -0.57
N LEU A 352 22.34 -1.31 -1.06
CA LEU A 352 23.11 -0.11 -0.71
C LEU A 352 23.10 0.87 -1.88
N VAL A 353 22.89 2.15 -1.61
CA VAL A 353 22.79 3.20 -2.64
C VAL A 353 23.55 4.41 -2.17
N VAL A 354 24.40 4.95 -3.04
CA VAL A 354 25.18 6.16 -2.80
C VAL A 354 24.67 7.27 -3.71
N SER A 355 24.27 8.39 -3.12
CA SER A 355 23.81 9.56 -3.86
C SER A 355 24.64 10.80 -3.52
N PRO A 356 24.91 11.66 -4.52
CA PRO A 356 25.42 13.02 -4.28
C PRO A 356 24.53 13.79 -3.30
N TYR A 357 25.12 14.67 -2.50
CA TYR A 357 24.42 15.37 -1.42
C TYR A 357 23.27 16.24 -1.97
N SER A 358 23.51 16.96 -3.06
CA SER A 358 22.50 17.76 -3.76
C SER A 358 21.31 16.95 -4.29
N GLN A 359 21.43 15.63 -4.40
CA GLN A 359 20.38 14.73 -4.86
C GLN A 359 19.75 13.91 -3.72
N PHE A 360 20.30 14.01 -2.51
CA PHE A 360 19.96 13.12 -1.38
C PHE A 360 18.49 13.23 -0.97
N ALA A 361 17.87 14.41 -1.04
CA ALA A 361 16.43 14.57 -0.76
C ALA A 361 15.56 13.79 -1.76
N PHE A 362 15.91 13.83 -3.05
CA PHE A 362 15.21 13.09 -4.11
C PHE A 362 15.46 11.58 -3.99
N ALA A 363 16.69 11.18 -3.65
CA ALA A 363 17.04 9.79 -3.40
C ALA A 363 16.24 9.24 -2.21
N THR A 364 16.18 10.00 -1.12
CA THR A 364 15.40 9.70 0.09
C THR A 364 13.94 9.49 -0.25
N LEU A 365 13.33 10.42 -0.96
CA LEU A 365 11.93 10.29 -1.40
C LEU A 365 11.71 9.03 -2.24
N GLY A 366 12.54 8.83 -3.27
CA GLY A 366 12.43 7.71 -4.21
C GLY A 366 12.58 6.33 -3.57
N TRP A 367 13.58 6.17 -2.71
CA TRP A 367 13.88 4.90 -2.04
C TRP A 367 13.02 4.66 -0.80
N THR A 368 12.38 5.69 -0.26
CA THR A 368 11.38 5.52 0.81
C THR A 368 10.12 4.83 0.29
N GLY A 369 9.68 5.13 -0.93
CA GLY A 369 8.46 4.54 -1.49
C GLY A 369 7.16 4.95 -0.76
N SER A 370 6.06 4.19 -0.85
CA SER A 370 5.91 2.90 -1.55
C SER A 370 6.05 3.02 -3.08
N LYS A 371 6.21 1.87 -3.79
CA LYS A 371 6.25 1.81 -5.26
C LYS A 371 5.04 2.52 -5.90
N LEU A 372 3.86 2.39 -5.29
CA LEU A 372 2.66 3.08 -5.77
C LEU A 372 2.68 4.56 -5.44
N PHE A 373 3.10 4.93 -4.24
CA PHE A 373 3.22 6.34 -3.83
C PHE A 373 4.10 7.12 -4.80
N GLU A 374 5.29 6.60 -5.09
CA GLU A 374 6.25 7.18 -6.04
C GLU A 374 5.68 7.28 -7.46
N ARG A 375 4.98 6.23 -7.91
CA ARG A 375 4.35 6.24 -9.23
C ARG A 375 3.30 7.34 -9.34
N GLU A 376 2.46 7.51 -8.33
CA GLU A 376 1.41 8.53 -8.31
C GLU A 376 1.99 9.94 -8.10
N LEU A 377 3.08 10.08 -7.35
CA LEU A 377 3.78 11.35 -7.17
C LEU A 377 4.42 11.84 -8.49
N ARG A 378 5.08 10.95 -9.23
CA ARG A 378 5.63 11.26 -10.56
C ARG A 378 4.51 11.55 -11.57
N ARG A 379 3.40 10.82 -11.48
CA ARG A 379 2.20 11.09 -12.30
C ARG A 379 1.61 12.46 -12.01
N TRP A 380 1.49 12.85 -10.74
CA TRP A 380 1.05 14.18 -10.31
C TRP A 380 1.98 15.27 -10.85
N ALA A 381 3.30 15.12 -10.66
CA ALA A 381 4.29 16.05 -11.18
C ALA A 381 4.11 16.28 -12.69
N GLY A 382 4.02 15.20 -13.46
CA GLY A 382 3.88 15.27 -14.91
C GLY A 382 2.54 15.86 -15.36
N GLN A 383 1.43 15.32 -14.87
CA GLN A 383 0.08 15.63 -15.39
C GLN A 383 -0.47 16.95 -14.85
N GLU A 384 -0.18 17.27 -13.60
CA GLU A 384 -0.85 18.37 -12.89
C GLU A 384 0.08 19.58 -12.72
N LYS A 385 1.40 19.36 -12.70
CA LYS A 385 2.38 20.44 -12.52
C LYS A 385 3.17 20.76 -13.79
N GLY A 386 3.23 19.84 -14.76
CA GLY A 386 4.10 19.98 -15.92
C GLY A 386 5.57 19.87 -15.53
N MET A 387 5.86 19.04 -14.55
CA MET A 387 7.20 18.78 -14.00
C MET A 387 7.59 17.31 -14.19
N SER A 388 8.88 17.04 -14.27
CA SER A 388 9.42 15.67 -14.32
C SER A 388 10.14 15.36 -13.02
N LEU A 389 9.57 14.48 -12.21
CA LEU A 389 10.18 14.00 -10.96
C LEU A 389 10.84 12.64 -11.18
N SER A 390 12.05 12.48 -10.64
CA SER A 390 12.77 11.22 -10.55
C SER A 390 13.46 11.09 -9.19
N SER A 391 14.08 9.94 -8.92
CA SER A 391 14.89 9.76 -7.70
C SER A 391 16.14 10.66 -7.64
N HIS A 392 16.46 11.40 -8.71
CA HIS A 392 17.66 12.24 -8.77
C HIS A 392 17.36 13.73 -8.67
N ALA A 393 16.24 14.16 -9.25
CA ALA A 393 15.93 15.57 -9.41
C ALA A 393 14.46 15.79 -9.77
N LEU A 394 14.04 17.05 -9.62
CA LEU A 394 12.78 17.60 -10.12
C LEU A 394 13.10 18.64 -11.21
N TYR A 395 12.51 18.49 -12.39
CA TYR A 395 12.63 19.44 -13.49
C TYR A 395 11.30 20.13 -13.77
N ASP A 396 11.29 21.45 -13.83
CA ASP A 396 10.12 22.23 -14.23
C ASP A 396 10.19 22.53 -15.73
N SER A 397 9.31 21.89 -16.52
CA SER A 397 9.26 22.06 -17.97
C SER A 397 8.72 23.41 -18.42
N LYS A 398 8.06 24.17 -17.55
CA LYS A 398 7.59 25.52 -17.87
C LYS A 398 8.73 26.52 -17.69
N GLN A 399 9.51 26.36 -16.63
CA GLN A 399 10.65 27.22 -16.31
C GLN A 399 11.96 26.75 -16.96
N GLN A 400 11.98 25.57 -17.57
CA GLN A 400 13.14 24.94 -18.19
C GLN A 400 14.36 24.87 -17.25
N ARG A 401 14.13 24.45 -16.00
CA ARG A 401 15.19 24.35 -14.99
C ARG A 401 14.96 23.23 -13.99
N TYR A 402 16.06 22.74 -13.43
CA TYR A 402 16.02 21.87 -12.26
C TYR A 402 15.69 22.68 -10.99
N LEU A 403 14.76 22.15 -10.21
CA LEU A 403 14.41 22.66 -8.89
C LEU A 403 15.24 21.89 -7.85
N ARG A 404 16.01 22.61 -7.05
CA ARG A 404 16.81 22.04 -5.96
C ARG A 404 15.93 21.86 -4.71
N ALA A 405 16.26 20.85 -3.91
CA ALA A 405 15.63 20.59 -2.63
C ALA A 405 16.64 19.92 -1.68
N ASN A 406 16.65 20.35 -0.43
CA ASN A 406 17.48 19.77 0.64
C ASN A 406 16.67 18.87 1.58
N SER A 407 15.35 18.81 1.41
CA SER A 407 14.42 18.01 2.21
C SER A 407 13.29 17.46 1.37
N GLU A 408 12.62 16.40 1.85
CA GLU A 408 11.44 15.87 1.18
C GLU A 408 10.31 16.92 1.19
N GLU A 409 10.18 17.68 2.28
CA GLU A 409 9.23 18.77 2.48
C GLU A 409 9.32 19.84 1.37
N GLU A 410 10.54 20.25 1.00
CA GLU A 410 10.77 21.17 -0.10
C GLU A 410 10.32 20.59 -1.45
N ILE A 411 10.50 19.29 -1.69
CA ILE A 411 10.00 18.63 -2.90
C ILE A 411 8.48 18.67 -2.95
N PHE A 412 7.80 18.38 -1.83
CA PHE A 412 6.35 18.47 -1.75
C PHE A 412 5.85 19.91 -1.95
N ALA A 413 6.57 20.91 -1.40
CA ALA A 413 6.27 22.32 -1.59
C ALA A 413 6.36 22.74 -3.07
N HIS A 414 7.42 22.34 -3.79
CA HIS A 414 7.54 22.57 -5.24
C HIS A 414 6.38 21.95 -6.03
N LEU A 415 5.91 20.77 -5.60
CA LEU A 415 4.78 20.08 -6.22
C LEU A 415 3.42 20.62 -5.77
N GLY A 416 3.38 21.61 -4.87
CA GLY A 416 2.16 22.14 -4.27
C GLY A 416 1.30 21.06 -3.62
N LEU A 417 1.94 20.15 -2.89
CA LEU A 417 1.32 19.08 -2.12
C LEU A 417 1.54 19.32 -0.62
N GLU A 418 0.58 18.89 0.19
CA GLU A 418 0.80 18.75 1.63
C GLU A 418 1.85 17.65 1.87
N TYR A 419 2.81 17.91 2.76
CA TYR A 419 3.80 16.92 3.12
C TYR A 419 3.18 15.69 3.78
N ILE A 420 3.48 14.51 3.24
CA ILE A 420 3.05 13.23 3.80
C ILE A 420 4.27 12.57 4.45
N PRO A 421 4.27 12.29 5.77
CA PRO A 421 5.40 11.66 6.43
C PRO A 421 5.57 10.20 5.96
N PRO A 422 6.79 9.63 6.03
CA PRO A 422 7.08 8.27 5.52
C PRO A 422 6.14 7.18 6.03
N SER A 423 5.73 7.24 7.30
CA SER A 423 4.79 6.30 7.93
C SER A 423 3.39 6.27 7.29
N GLU A 424 3.05 7.30 6.51
CA GLU A 424 1.77 7.45 5.84
C GLU A 424 1.88 7.30 4.31
N ARG A 425 3.02 6.81 3.80
CA ARG A 425 3.25 6.52 2.38
C ARG A 425 3.04 5.04 2.03
N ASN A 426 2.26 4.30 2.81
CA ASN A 426 2.01 2.86 2.63
C ASN A 426 0.90 2.56 1.59
N ALA A 427 0.93 3.32 0.49
CA ALA A 427 -0.01 3.27 -0.62
C ALA A 427 -0.03 1.90 -1.30
#